data_AF-A0A354FRD7-F1
#
_entry.id   AF-A0A354FRD7-F1
#
_cell.length_a   1.000
_cell.length_b   1.000
_cell.length_c   1.000
_cell.angle_alpha   90.00
_cell.angle_beta   90.00
_cell.angle_gamma   90.00
#
_symmetry.space_group_name_H-M   'P 1'
#
loop_
_entity.id
_entity.type
_entity.pdbx_description
1 polymer ?
#
loop_
_entity_poly.entity_id
_entity_poly.type
_entity_poly.pdbx_seq_one_letter_code
_entity_poly.pdbx_strand_id
1 'polypeptide(L)'
;MIPPDSDSANSGGQQASESGNGNSNNNRNRNRNRNRNRNRGQRQGRVRGYGPRDENRDGREPRERKPFEFTGDPVSVDGLFEVALKGFGFLRKQDQDFEQRKEDVFVPPDLVRQHGIRPGVWIKGIARDSSRGPQMIEVTSINGKKPEDARKLPAFEELKAINPNKQIGFETTPDRYTTRLVDLMAPVGRGQRGLIVSPPRSGKTTLLLHMAQAVQDRHEEHLHL
;
A
#
# COMPACT_ATOMS: atom_id res chain seq x y z
N MET A 1 25.53 -40.40 50.53
CA MET A 1 24.18 -40.68 50.01
C MET A 1 24.07 -40.06 48.63
N ILE A 2 24.49 -40.80 47.60
CA ILE A 2 24.26 -40.57 46.16
C ILE A 2 24.40 -41.95 45.51
N PRO A 3 23.40 -42.49 44.80
CA PRO A 3 23.62 -43.52 43.80
C PRO A 3 23.65 -42.91 42.37
N PRO A 4 24.38 -43.54 41.43
CA PRO A 4 24.45 -43.17 40.02
C PRO A 4 23.42 -43.96 39.19
N ASP A 5 22.90 -43.37 38.11
CA ASP A 5 22.19 -44.13 37.08
C ASP A 5 22.90 -44.03 35.73
N SER A 6 23.11 -45.21 35.17
CA SER A 6 23.75 -45.57 33.92
C SER A 6 22.75 -45.68 32.76
N ASP A 7 23.24 -45.46 31.55
CA ASP A 7 22.61 -45.81 30.27
C ASP A 7 22.15 -47.28 30.19
N SER A 8 20.99 -47.54 29.56
CA SER A 8 20.88 -48.38 28.33
C SER A 8 19.43 -48.78 27.93
N ALA A 9 19.20 -48.76 26.60
CA ALA A 9 18.42 -49.70 25.77
C ALA A 9 16.85 -49.64 25.63
N ASN A 10 16.46 -49.22 24.40
CA ASN A 10 15.71 -49.99 23.37
C ASN A 10 14.16 -50.02 23.33
N SER A 11 13.68 -50.17 22.07
CA SER A 11 12.32 -50.42 21.54
C SER A 11 11.39 -49.19 21.45
N GLY A 12 10.62 -48.93 20.40
CA GLY A 12 10.26 -49.62 19.16
C GLY A 12 8.97 -48.96 18.64
N GLY A 13 8.69 -48.99 17.33
CA GLY A 13 7.36 -48.65 16.82
C GLY A 13 7.32 -47.71 15.61
N GLN A 14 7.40 -48.31 14.42
CA GLN A 14 6.96 -47.73 13.15
C GLN A 14 5.43 -47.70 13.10
N GLN A 15 4.83 -46.62 12.59
CA GLN A 15 3.47 -46.64 12.03
C GLN A 15 3.46 -45.92 10.68
N ALA A 16 3.30 -46.74 9.64
CA ALA A 16 2.78 -46.35 8.34
C ALA A 16 1.25 -46.51 8.35
N SER A 17 0.53 -45.65 7.65
CA SER A 17 -0.86 -45.90 7.28
C SER A 17 -1.09 -45.54 5.80
N GLU A 18 -1.61 -46.55 5.11
CA GLU A 18 -1.88 -46.64 3.67
C GLU A 18 -3.18 -45.96 3.27
N SER A 19 -3.24 -45.70 1.97
CA SER A 19 -4.43 -45.38 1.17
C SER A 19 -5.26 -46.64 0.86
N GLY A 20 -6.59 -46.52 0.76
CA GLY A 20 -7.41 -47.50 0.01
C GLY A 20 -8.90 -47.60 0.35
N ASN A 21 -9.71 -47.72 -0.71
CA ASN A 21 -11.13 -48.11 -0.82
C ASN A 21 -12.24 -47.08 -0.46
N GLY A 22 -13.37 -46.98 -1.15
CA GLY A 22 -13.93 -47.78 -2.25
C GLY A 22 -15.47 -47.86 -2.18
N ASN A 23 -16.14 -47.20 -3.14
CA ASN A 23 -17.39 -47.56 -3.83
C ASN A 23 -18.78 -47.67 -3.14
N SER A 24 -19.77 -47.08 -3.83
CA SER A 24 -21.17 -47.51 -4.07
C SER A 24 -22.27 -46.56 -3.57
N ASN A 25 -22.99 -45.90 -4.49
CA ASN A 25 -24.41 -46.22 -4.65
C ASN A 25 -25.07 -45.71 -5.95
N ASN A 26 -26.01 -46.55 -6.38
CA ASN A 26 -26.68 -46.63 -7.67
C ASN A 26 -27.81 -45.60 -7.89
N ASN A 27 -27.82 -45.04 -9.11
CA ASN A 27 -28.86 -45.25 -10.13
C ASN A 27 -30.33 -44.89 -9.80
N ARG A 28 -30.89 -43.89 -10.53
CA ARG A 28 -32.30 -43.87 -10.97
C ARG A 28 -32.52 -42.86 -12.10
N ASN A 29 -32.72 -43.41 -13.31
CA ASN A 29 -33.81 -43.13 -14.25
C ASN A 29 -34.08 -41.69 -14.76
N ARG A 30 -34.48 -41.43 -16.00
CA ARG A 30 -34.58 -42.16 -17.28
C ARG A 30 -35.20 -41.13 -18.25
N ASN A 31 -34.66 -41.05 -19.46
CA ASN A 31 -35.35 -40.84 -20.74
C ASN A 31 -36.60 -39.94 -20.81
N ARG A 32 -36.53 -38.93 -21.68
CA ARG A 32 -37.45 -38.80 -22.83
C ARG A 32 -36.88 -37.83 -23.87
N ASN A 33 -36.02 -38.39 -24.73
CA ASN A 33 -35.67 -37.78 -25.99
C ASN A 33 -35.93 -38.83 -27.07
N ARG A 34 -36.98 -38.64 -27.88
CA ARG A 34 -37.15 -39.17 -29.25
C ARG A 34 -38.56 -38.91 -29.78
N ASN A 35 -38.58 -38.57 -31.06
CA ASN A 35 -39.69 -38.64 -32.03
C ASN A 35 -40.68 -37.46 -32.00
N ARG A 36 -40.94 -36.76 -33.11
CA ARG A 36 -41.04 -37.23 -34.50
C ARG A 36 -40.64 -36.12 -35.47
N ASN A 37 -39.66 -36.43 -36.30
CA ASN A 37 -39.55 -35.86 -37.63
C ASN A 37 -40.43 -36.71 -38.55
N ARG A 38 -41.36 -36.10 -39.30
CA ARG A 38 -41.93 -36.67 -40.53
C ARG A 38 -42.74 -35.61 -41.30
N ASN A 39 -42.19 -35.25 -42.45
CA ASN A 39 -42.86 -34.85 -43.69
C ASN A 39 -43.65 -33.53 -43.69
N ARG A 40 -43.79 -32.79 -44.79
CA ARG A 40 -43.15 -32.70 -46.11
C ARG A 40 -44.00 -31.64 -46.83
N GLY A 41 -43.37 -30.64 -47.44
CA GLY A 41 -43.96 -29.95 -48.59
C GLY A 41 -44.58 -28.57 -48.35
N GLN A 42 -43.92 -27.60 -49.00
CA GLN A 42 -44.51 -26.56 -49.86
C GLN A 42 -45.16 -25.32 -49.22
N ARG A 43 -44.86 -24.20 -49.89
CA ARG A 43 -45.49 -22.85 -49.88
C ARG A 43 -44.85 -21.86 -48.92
N GLN A 44 -43.90 -21.06 -49.43
CA GLN A 44 -44.14 -19.74 -50.05
C GLN A 44 -44.83 -18.74 -49.12
N GLY A 45 -44.06 -17.71 -48.77
CA GLY A 45 -44.57 -16.36 -48.53
C GLY A 45 -45.17 -16.09 -47.15
N ARG A 46 -44.41 -15.42 -46.28
CA ARG A 46 -44.79 -14.08 -45.80
C ARG A 46 -43.69 -13.46 -44.95
N VAL A 47 -43.25 -12.32 -45.46
CA VAL A 47 -42.50 -11.25 -44.80
C VAL A 47 -43.10 -10.96 -43.41
N ARG A 48 -42.27 -11.03 -42.37
CA ARG A 48 -42.44 -10.37 -41.07
C ARG A 48 -41.07 -9.73 -40.80
N GLY A 49 -40.88 -8.49 -41.19
CA GLY A 49 -41.54 -7.36 -40.53
C GLY A 49 -40.57 -6.86 -39.48
N TYR A 50 -39.67 -5.99 -39.92
CA TYR A 50 -38.73 -5.20 -39.12
C TYR A 50 -39.54 -4.43 -38.08
N GLY A 51 -39.50 -4.86 -36.82
CA GLY A 51 -39.93 -4.02 -35.70
C GLY A 51 -38.75 -3.13 -35.32
N PRO A 52 -38.91 -1.80 -35.21
CA PRO A 52 -37.84 -0.93 -34.74
C PRO A 52 -37.44 -1.40 -33.34
N ARG A 53 -36.17 -1.77 -33.19
CA ARG A 53 -35.58 -2.05 -31.89
C ARG A 53 -35.47 -0.70 -31.19
N ASP A 54 -36.30 -0.49 -30.17
CA ASP A 54 -36.29 0.68 -29.29
C ASP A 54 -34.85 1.04 -28.92
N GLU A 55 -34.36 2.14 -29.51
CA GLU A 55 -33.05 2.73 -29.29
C GLU A 55 -33.05 3.67 -28.07
N ASN A 56 -33.90 3.40 -27.08
CA ASN A 56 -33.96 4.16 -25.82
C ASN A 56 -33.13 3.47 -24.73
N ARG A 57 -31.87 3.17 -25.05
CA ARG A 57 -30.86 2.74 -24.07
C ARG A 57 -29.93 3.92 -23.80
N ASP A 58 -29.85 4.30 -22.53
CA ASP A 58 -28.94 5.28 -21.93
C ASP A 58 -29.39 6.75 -21.90
N GLY A 59 -30.61 6.98 -21.41
CA GLY A 59 -30.99 8.23 -20.74
C GLY A 59 -30.58 8.29 -19.26
N ARG A 60 -29.39 7.80 -18.88
CA ARG A 60 -28.84 8.14 -17.56
C ARG A 60 -28.28 9.55 -17.68
N GLU A 61 -29.13 10.53 -17.37
CA GLU A 61 -28.68 11.88 -17.08
C GLU A 61 -27.44 11.79 -16.17
N PRO A 62 -26.33 12.48 -16.50
CA PRO A 62 -25.21 12.55 -15.58
C PRO A 62 -25.78 13.12 -14.28
N ARG A 63 -25.83 12.30 -13.22
CA ARG A 63 -26.23 12.75 -11.89
C ARG A 63 -25.43 13.99 -11.59
N GLU A 64 -26.07 15.17 -11.67
CA GLU A 64 -25.48 16.42 -11.23
C GLU A 64 -25.04 16.18 -9.79
N ARG A 65 -23.73 16.11 -9.59
CA ARG A 65 -23.17 16.05 -8.25
C ARG A 65 -23.57 17.39 -7.63
N LYS A 66 -24.54 17.37 -6.71
CA LYS A 66 -24.93 18.56 -5.94
C LYS A 66 -23.64 19.27 -5.51
N PRO A 67 -23.48 20.57 -5.80
CA PRO A 67 -22.32 21.32 -5.35
C PRO A 67 -22.16 21.11 -3.84
N PHE A 68 -20.96 20.73 -3.41
CA PHE A 68 -20.67 20.66 -1.99
C PHE A 68 -20.76 22.09 -1.44
N GLU A 69 -21.65 22.31 -0.49
CA GLU A 69 -21.73 23.57 0.24
C GLU A 69 -20.52 23.64 1.18
N PHE A 70 -19.64 24.60 0.91
CA PHE A 70 -18.54 24.95 1.79
C PHE A 70 -19.02 26.05 2.73
N THR A 71 -18.90 25.81 4.02
CA THR A 71 -19.42 26.70 5.06
C THR A 71 -18.33 27.51 5.77
N GLY A 72 -17.05 27.15 5.56
CA GLY A 72 -15.90 27.80 6.20
C GLY A 72 -14.96 28.52 5.23
N ASP A 73 -14.11 29.37 5.81
CA ASP A 73 -13.06 30.08 5.09
C ASP A 73 -11.96 29.12 4.60
N PRO A 74 -11.27 29.45 3.49
CA PRO A 74 -10.11 28.69 3.05
C PRO A 74 -8.96 28.75 4.06
N VAL A 75 -8.51 27.58 4.52
CA VAL A 75 -7.40 27.40 5.46
C VAL A 75 -6.26 26.67 4.77
N SER A 76 -5.03 27.13 4.98
CA SER A 76 -3.83 26.43 4.53
C SER A 76 -3.60 25.19 5.39
N VAL A 77 -3.45 24.04 4.75
CA VAL A 77 -3.25 22.74 5.42
C VAL A 77 -2.10 21.99 4.79
N ASP A 78 -1.47 21.14 5.60
CA ASP A 78 -0.47 20.19 5.14
C ASP A 78 -0.52 18.87 5.91
N GLY A 79 0.07 17.84 5.30
CA GLY A 79 0.20 16.51 5.89
C GLY A 79 0.65 15.46 4.89
N LEU A 80 0.86 14.25 5.41
CA LEU A 80 1.21 13.06 4.63
C LEU A 80 -0.06 12.46 4.01
N PHE A 81 -0.05 12.25 2.70
CA PHE A 81 -1.20 11.69 2.01
C PHE A 81 -1.31 10.18 2.17
N GLU A 82 -2.42 9.74 2.75
CA GLU A 82 -2.81 8.33 2.81
C GLU A 82 -3.98 8.09 1.84
N VAL A 83 -3.80 7.13 0.94
CA VAL A 83 -4.83 6.74 -0.02
C VAL A 83 -5.82 5.77 0.61
N ALA A 84 -7.11 6.03 0.41
CA ALA A 84 -8.21 5.16 0.79
C ALA A 84 -8.79 4.44 -0.44
N LEU A 85 -9.80 3.61 -0.20
CA LEU A 85 -10.52 2.90 -1.26
C LEU A 85 -11.09 3.89 -2.30
N LYS A 86 -11.17 3.48 -3.56
CA LYS A 86 -11.73 4.30 -4.67
C LYS A 86 -10.92 5.56 -5.02
N GLY A 87 -9.68 5.70 -4.51
CA GLY A 87 -8.71 6.69 -4.99
C GLY A 87 -8.86 8.10 -4.41
N PHE A 88 -9.68 8.27 -3.38
CA PHE A 88 -9.62 9.43 -2.50
C PHE A 88 -8.64 9.15 -1.35
N GLY A 89 -8.35 10.14 -0.51
CA GLY A 89 -7.49 9.93 0.65
C GLY A 89 -7.66 10.98 1.73
N PHE A 90 -6.79 10.90 2.74
CA PHE A 90 -6.75 11.83 3.86
C PHE A 90 -5.31 12.32 4.09
N LEU A 91 -5.19 13.55 4.61
CA LEU A 91 -3.91 14.04 5.11
C LEU A 91 -3.73 13.64 6.56
N ARG A 92 -2.70 12.84 6.83
CA ARG A 92 -2.24 12.46 8.16
C ARG A 92 -1.22 13.47 8.66
N LYS A 93 -1.30 13.81 9.93
CA LYS A 93 -0.36 14.76 10.54
C LYS A 93 0.59 14.07 11.51
N GLN A 94 1.81 14.60 11.57
CA GLN A 94 2.87 14.08 12.43
C GLN A 94 2.59 14.33 13.92
N ASP A 95 1.91 15.43 14.26
CA ASP A 95 1.50 15.75 15.65
C ASP A 95 0.45 14.78 16.22
N GLN A 96 -0.13 13.94 15.36
CA GLN A 96 -1.13 12.93 15.72
C GLN A 96 -0.63 11.50 15.42
N ASP A 97 0.69 11.31 15.37
CA ASP A 97 1.35 10.01 15.10
C ASP A 97 0.89 9.33 13.80
N PHE A 98 0.41 10.14 12.84
CA PHE A 98 -0.21 9.68 11.59
C PHE A 98 -1.45 8.79 11.77
N GLU A 99 -2.07 8.79 12.95
CA GLU A 99 -3.30 8.05 13.20
C GLU A 99 -4.50 8.69 12.51
N GLN A 100 -5.51 7.85 12.22
CA GLN A 100 -6.74 8.34 11.61
C GLN A 100 -7.59 9.12 12.60
N ARG A 101 -7.92 10.36 12.23
CA ARG A 101 -8.83 11.23 12.99
C ARG A 101 -9.99 11.73 12.15
N LYS A 102 -11.02 12.25 12.82
CA LYS A 102 -12.22 12.80 12.16
C LYS A 102 -11.94 14.16 11.54
N GLU A 103 -10.94 14.86 12.08
CA GLU A 103 -10.49 16.18 11.69
C GLU A 103 -9.51 16.15 10.51
N ASP A 104 -9.16 14.96 10.02
CA ASP A 104 -8.24 14.81 8.89
C ASP A 104 -8.84 15.37 7.60
N VAL A 105 -8.01 16.07 6.84
CA VAL A 105 -8.45 16.72 5.61
C VAL A 105 -8.71 15.67 4.55
N PHE A 106 -9.95 15.60 4.08
CA PHE A 106 -10.34 14.77 2.96
C PHE A 106 -9.78 15.31 1.64
N VAL A 107 -9.14 14.45 0.86
CA VAL A 107 -8.61 14.78 -0.47
C VAL A 107 -9.46 14.08 -1.54
N PRO A 108 -10.23 14.84 -2.35
CA PRO A 108 -11.06 14.28 -3.40
C PRO A 108 -10.28 13.48 -4.44
N PRO A 109 -10.88 12.41 -5.01
CA PRO A 109 -10.22 11.57 -6.01
C PRO A 109 -9.90 12.32 -7.30
N ASP A 110 -10.66 13.38 -7.60
CA ASP A 110 -10.46 14.20 -8.79
C ASP A 110 -9.14 15.00 -8.67
N LEU A 111 -8.82 15.55 -7.50
CA LEU A 111 -7.52 16.20 -7.23
C LEU A 111 -6.36 15.19 -7.25
N VAL A 112 -6.55 14.02 -6.65
CA VAL A 112 -5.55 12.93 -6.66
C VAL A 112 -5.19 12.55 -8.09
N ARG A 113 -6.18 12.37 -8.96
CA ARG A 113 -5.98 12.00 -10.37
C ARG A 113 -5.39 13.14 -11.19
N GLN A 114 -5.88 14.37 -11.00
CA GLN A 114 -5.42 15.54 -11.73
C GLN A 114 -3.92 15.79 -11.52
N HIS A 115 -3.46 15.70 -10.27
CA HIS A 115 -2.06 15.95 -9.92
C HIS A 115 -1.20 14.68 -9.86
N GLY A 116 -1.77 13.49 -10.13
CA GLY A 116 -1.04 12.22 -10.10
C GLY A 116 -0.45 11.91 -8.72
N ILE A 117 -1.20 12.22 -7.66
CA ILE A 117 -0.75 12.12 -6.28
C ILE A 117 -0.59 10.64 -5.90
N ARG A 118 0.57 10.31 -5.33
CA ARG A 118 0.93 8.96 -4.88
C ARG A 118 0.84 8.87 -3.35
N PRO A 119 0.55 7.70 -2.77
CA PRO A 119 0.57 7.53 -1.33
C PRO A 119 1.95 7.84 -0.74
N GLY A 120 1.97 8.38 0.48
CA GLY A 120 3.21 8.68 1.22
C GLY A 120 3.93 9.96 0.78
N VAL A 121 3.29 10.83 -0.02
CA VAL A 121 3.83 12.16 -0.33
C VAL A 121 3.28 13.21 0.65
N TRP A 122 4.11 14.18 1.00
CA TRP A 122 3.68 15.36 1.74
C TRP A 122 2.94 16.32 0.81
N ILE A 123 1.74 16.73 1.19
CA ILE A 123 0.92 17.67 0.42
C ILE A 123 0.76 18.93 1.24
N LYS A 124 0.88 20.08 0.57
CA LYS A 124 0.40 21.37 1.09
C LYS A 124 -0.65 21.91 0.16
N GLY A 125 -1.71 22.49 0.72
CA GLY A 125 -2.81 23.00 -0.08
C GLY A 125 -3.77 23.84 0.75
N ILE A 126 -4.90 24.14 0.14
CA ILE A 126 -5.98 24.89 0.76
C ILE A 126 -7.14 23.92 0.98
N ALA A 127 -7.70 23.92 2.19
CA ALA A 127 -8.90 23.18 2.54
C ALA A 127 -9.99 24.14 3.03
N ARG A 128 -11.24 23.68 2.93
CA ARG A 128 -12.41 24.36 3.46
C ARG A 128 -13.27 23.37 4.22
N ASP A 129 -13.95 23.86 5.24
CA ASP A 129 -14.94 23.07 5.96
C ASP A 129 -16.17 22.79 5.09
N SER A 130 -16.62 21.55 5.15
CA SER A 130 -17.81 21.05 4.47
C SER A 130 -18.72 20.34 5.47
N SER A 131 -19.93 19.98 5.03
CA SER A 131 -20.88 19.16 5.80
C SER A 131 -20.32 17.84 6.35
N ARG A 132 -19.19 17.33 5.83
CA ARG A 132 -18.57 16.07 6.24
C ARG A 132 -17.17 16.24 6.87
N GLY A 133 -16.79 17.47 7.20
CA GLY A 133 -15.47 17.83 7.72
C GLY A 133 -14.59 18.57 6.70
N PRO A 134 -13.32 18.80 7.03
CA PRO A 134 -12.40 19.57 6.19
C PRO A 134 -12.12 18.85 4.87
N GLN A 135 -12.25 19.57 3.75
CA GLN A 135 -12.01 19.05 2.41
C GLN A 135 -11.00 19.93 1.66
N MET A 136 -10.01 19.30 1.03
CA MET A 136 -9.05 19.97 0.17
C MET A 136 -9.72 20.49 -1.10
N ILE A 137 -9.50 21.77 -1.40
CA ILE A 137 -9.99 22.45 -2.60
C ILE A 137 -8.89 22.65 -3.64
N GLU A 138 -7.65 22.84 -3.20
CA GLU A 138 -6.52 23.15 -4.06
C GLU A 138 -5.22 22.55 -3.51
N VAL A 139 -4.37 22.04 -4.38
CA VAL A 139 -3.03 21.54 -4.04
C VAL A 139 -1.99 22.58 -4.43
N THR A 140 -1.28 23.13 -3.45
CA THR A 140 -0.22 24.13 -3.67
C THR A 140 1.13 23.49 -3.95
N SER A 141 1.48 22.41 -3.22
CA SER A 141 2.76 21.71 -3.42
C SER A 141 2.69 20.23 -3.01
N ILE A 142 3.57 19.44 -3.60
CA ILE A 142 3.78 18.01 -3.30
C ILE A 142 5.28 17.79 -3.04
N ASN A 143 5.65 17.31 -1.86
CA ASN A 143 7.04 17.17 -1.38
C ASN A 143 7.87 18.45 -1.61
N GLY A 144 7.27 19.63 -1.37
CA GLY A 144 7.92 20.93 -1.55
C GLY A 144 8.09 21.37 -3.02
N LYS A 145 7.62 20.61 -3.99
CA LYS A 145 7.63 20.96 -5.43
C LYS A 145 6.25 21.37 -5.91
N LYS A 146 6.20 22.11 -7.02
CA LYS A 146 4.94 22.37 -7.72
C LYS A 146 4.32 21.04 -8.19
N PRO A 147 2.98 20.91 -8.17
CA PRO A 147 2.32 19.66 -8.56
C PRO A 147 2.70 19.17 -9.96
N GLU A 148 2.88 20.10 -10.91
CA GLU A 148 3.30 19.81 -12.28
C GLU A 148 4.68 19.14 -12.37
N ASP A 149 5.62 19.56 -11.52
CA ASP A 149 6.97 19.02 -11.50
C ASP A 149 7.04 17.73 -10.70
N ALA A 150 6.27 17.61 -9.62
CA ALA A 150 6.16 16.39 -8.84
C ALA A 150 5.60 15.22 -9.70
N ARG A 151 4.65 15.50 -10.58
CA ARG A 151 4.04 14.51 -11.48
C ARG A 151 5.02 13.92 -12.51
N LYS A 152 6.06 14.67 -12.89
CA LYS A 152 7.09 14.20 -13.85
C LYS A 152 8.10 13.25 -13.21
N LEU A 153 8.12 13.13 -11.88
CA LEU A 153 9.08 12.28 -11.19
C LEU A 153 8.73 10.80 -11.38
N PRO A 154 9.70 9.95 -11.71
CA PRO A 154 9.49 8.51 -11.83
C PRO A 154 8.93 7.93 -10.52
N ALA A 155 8.21 6.82 -10.62
CA ALA A 155 7.81 6.07 -9.44
C ALA A 155 9.04 5.46 -8.77
N PHE A 156 8.98 5.26 -7.44
CA PHE A 156 10.10 4.66 -6.70
C PHE A 156 10.47 3.27 -7.28
N GLU A 157 9.47 2.49 -7.72
CA GLU A 157 9.63 1.17 -8.32
C GLU A 157 10.35 1.20 -9.68
N GLU A 158 10.30 2.33 -10.39
CA GLU A 158 10.95 2.52 -11.69
C GLU A 158 12.41 2.98 -11.55
N LEU A 159 12.83 3.36 -10.34
CA LEU A 159 14.20 3.80 -10.09
C LEU A 159 15.16 2.62 -10.22
N LYS A 160 16.28 2.85 -10.91
CA LYS A 160 17.35 1.88 -11.00
C LYS A 160 18.01 1.72 -9.63
N ALA A 161 17.94 0.51 -9.08
CA ALA A 161 18.70 0.14 -7.90
C ALA A 161 20.22 0.25 -8.21
N ILE A 162 20.93 0.98 -7.35
CA ILE A 162 22.38 1.13 -7.42
C ILE A 162 22.98 0.78 -6.07
N ASN A 163 24.22 0.30 -6.07
CA ASN A 163 24.97 0.14 -4.83
C ASN A 163 25.29 1.52 -4.23
N PRO A 164 25.35 1.64 -2.90
CA PRO A 164 25.75 2.89 -2.25
C PRO A 164 27.10 3.37 -2.75
N ASN A 165 27.14 4.61 -3.23
CA ASN A 165 28.34 5.24 -3.79
C ASN A 165 28.76 6.50 -3.00
N LYS A 166 27.98 6.87 -1.98
CA LYS A 166 28.26 7.99 -1.07
C LYS A 166 28.21 7.48 0.36
N GLN A 167 29.31 7.63 1.08
CA GLN A 167 29.40 7.27 2.50
C GLN A 167 28.65 8.29 3.37
N ILE A 168 28.04 7.79 4.44
CA ILE A 168 27.55 8.57 5.58
C ILE A 168 28.59 8.37 6.68
N GLY A 169 29.29 9.43 7.06
CA GLY A 169 30.32 9.38 8.11
C GLY A 169 29.71 9.75 9.46
N PHE A 170 29.95 8.95 10.48
CA PHE A 170 29.39 9.16 11.83
C PHE A 170 30.43 9.66 12.85
N GLU A 171 31.72 9.70 12.52
CA GLU A 171 32.76 10.25 13.40
C GLU A 171 32.52 11.75 13.65
N THR A 172 32.28 12.12 14.91
CA THR A 172 32.09 13.51 15.36
C THR A 172 33.26 13.99 16.21
N THR A 173 33.40 13.45 17.42
CA THR A 173 34.45 13.81 18.36
C THR A 173 35.40 12.63 18.65
N PRO A 174 36.68 12.88 19.03
CA PRO A 174 37.66 11.82 19.24
C PRO A 174 37.28 10.80 20.32
N ASP A 175 36.53 11.23 21.34
CA ASP A 175 36.02 10.42 22.46
C ASP A 175 34.83 9.53 22.07
N ARG A 176 34.17 9.79 20.93
CA ARG A 176 33.01 9.01 20.47
C ARG A 176 33.46 7.73 19.74
N TYR A 177 34.01 6.77 20.47
CA TYR A 177 34.55 5.54 19.89
C TYR A 177 33.52 4.70 19.12
N THR A 178 32.24 4.73 19.51
CA THR A 178 31.19 3.90 18.88
C THR A 178 31.01 4.20 17.40
N THR A 179 30.92 5.48 17.02
CA THR A 179 30.69 5.87 15.63
C THR A 179 31.94 5.75 14.78
N ARG A 180 33.11 6.02 15.38
CA ARG A 180 34.42 5.78 14.75
C ARG A 180 34.64 4.30 14.41
N LEU A 181 34.27 3.40 15.32
CA LEU A 181 34.34 1.96 15.07
C LEU A 181 33.38 1.54 13.95
N VAL A 182 32.18 2.14 13.86
CA VAL A 182 31.26 1.89 12.74
C VAL A 182 31.89 2.34 11.42
N ASP A 183 32.43 3.55 11.36
CA ASP A 183 33.03 4.08 10.12
C ASP A 183 34.22 3.24 9.62
N LEU A 184 35.00 2.65 10.55
CA LEU A 184 36.14 1.81 10.22
C LEU A 184 35.76 0.37 9.86
N MET A 185 34.87 -0.26 10.65
CA MET A 185 34.58 -1.69 10.53
C MET A 185 33.39 -1.99 9.61
N ALA A 186 32.42 -1.08 9.55
CA ALA A 186 31.15 -1.28 8.86
C ALA A 186 30.65 0.05 8.26
N PRO A 187 31.38 0.63 7.28
CA PRO A 187 31.02 1.91 6.68
C PRO A 187 29.62 1.86 6.07
N VAL A 188 28.81 2.87 6.37
CA VAL A 188 27.42 2.96 5.89
C VAL A 188 27.34 3.94 4.73
N GLY A 189 26.71 3.53 3.63
CA GLY A 189 26.44 4.41 2.49
C GLY A 189 24.98 4.87 2.41
N ARG A 190 24.71 5.86 1.55
CA ARG A 190 23.34 6.28 1.22
C ARG A 190 22.60 5.16 0.50
N GLY A 191 21.42 4.81 1.02
CA GLY A 191 20.66 3.66 0.54
C GLY A 191 21.17 2.30 1.06
N GLN A 192 22.09 2.30 2.03
CA GLN A 192 22.56 1.08 2.66
C GLN A 192 21.43 0.41 3.45
N ARG A 193 21.32 -0.92 3.30
CA ARG A 193 20.45 -1.76 4.13
C ARG A 193 21.35 -2.53 5.09
N GLY A 194 21.24 -2.22 6.38
CA GLY A 194 22.06 -2.80 7.44
C GLY A 194 21.22 -3.42 8.54
N LEU A 195 21.80 -4.38 9.27
CA LEU A 195 21.18 -5.02 10.42
C LEU A 195 22.13 -4.96 11.61
N ILE A 196 21.67 -4.36 12.72
CA ILE A 196 22.41 -4.40 14.00
C ILE A 196 21.92 -5.61 14.79
N VAL A 197 22.75 -6.65 14.81
CA VAL A 197 22.52 -7.89 15.56
C VAL A 197 23.24 -7.80 16.89
N SER A 198 22.52 -7.96 18.00
CA SER A 198 23.12 -7.94 19.32
C SER A 198 22.22 -8.63 20.36
N PRO A 199 22.79 -9.20 21.44
CA PRO A 199 22.01 -9.73 22.56
C PRO A 199 21.33 -8.62 23.38
N PRO A 200 20.37 -8.95 24.26
CA PRO A 200 19.76 -7.97 25.14
C PRO A 200 20.79 -7.25 26.03
N ARG A 201 20.59 -5.96 26.29
CA ARG A 201 21.45 -5.09 27.14
C ARG A 201 22.90 -4.85 26.63
N SER A 202 23.14 -5.00 25.33
CA SER A 202 24.47 -4.76 24.72
C SER A 202 24.71 -3.33 24.22
N GLY A 203 23.83 -2.37 24.52
CA GLY A 203 23.98 -0.99 24.07
C GLY A 203 23.53 -0.69 22.64
N LYS A 204 22.70 -1.54 22.00
CA LYS A 204 22.15 -1.29 20.66
C LYS A 204 21.43 0.06 20.55
N THR A 205 20.62 0.40 21.54
CA THR A 205 19.91 1.69 21.59
C THR A 205 20.88 2.86 21.70
N THR A 206 21.95 2.71 22.49
CA THR A 206 23.00 3.73 22.62
C THR A 206 23.77 3.92 21.32
N LEU A 207 24.09 2.83 20.61
CA LEU A 207 24.72 2.91 19.29
C LEU A 207 23.84 3.66 18.29
N LEU A 208 22.55 3.32 18.22
CA LEU A 208 21.58 4.00 17.35
C LEU A 208 21.44 5.48 17.70
N LEU A 209 21.38 5.83 18.99
CA LEU A 209 21.34 7.21 19.44
C LEU A 209 22.60 7.99 19.01
N HIS A 210 23.79 7.40 19.19
CA HIS A 210 25.04 8.02 18.77
C HIS A 210 25.11 8.21 17.25
N MET A 211 24.62 7.24 16.46
CA MET A 211 24.53 7.38 15.01
C MET A 211 23.55 8.50 14.61
N ALA A 212 22.40 8.59 15.26
CA ALA A 212 21.41 9.64 14.99
C ALA A 212 21.96 11.04 15.32
N GLN A 213 22.62 11.20 16.47
CA GLN A 213 23.31 12.44 16.85
C GLN A 213 24.38 12.81 15.84
N ALA A 214 25.20 11.84 15.40
CA ALA A 214 26.22 12.08 14.40
C ALA A 214 25.64 12.52 13.05
N VAL A 215 24.50 11.96 12.63
CA VAL A 215 23.81 12.43 11.42
C VAL A 215 23.31 13.86 11.61
N GLN A 216 22.69 14.16 12.74
CA GLN A 216 22.19 15.51 13.05
C GLN A 216 23.32 16.56 13.08
N ASP A 217 24.48 16.22 13.62
CA ASP A 217 25.62 17.14 13.73
C ASP A 217 26.35 17.34 12.40
N ARG A 218 26.45 16.31 11.56
CA ARG A 218 27.27 16.34 10.33
C ARG A 218 26.51 16.61 9.05
N HIS A 219 25.21 16.35 9.03
CA HIS A 219 24.40 16.42 7.83
C HIS A 219 23.23 17.39 8.03
N GLU A 220 23.38 18.61 7.51
CA GLU A 220 22.31 19.63 7.48
C GLU A 220 21.24 19.32 6.42
N GLU A 221 21.58 18.49 5.44
CA GLU A 221 20.61 18.02 4.45
C GLU A 221 19.54 17.15 5.15
N HIS A 222 18.27 17.34 4.81
CA HIS A 222 17.19 16.44 5.25
C HIS A 222 17.45 15.03 4.71
N LEU A 223 18.31 14.26 5.39
CA LEU A 223 18.38 12.82 5.23
C LEU A 223 17.05 12.29 5.75
N HIS A 224 16.15 12.01 4.84
CA HIS A 224 15.01 11.14 5.09
C HIS A 224 15.59 9.73 5.30
N LEU A 225 15.90 9.42 6.56
CA LEU A 225 16.34 8.09 7.02
C LEU A 225 15.17 7.10 7.00
#